data_AF-A0A5N6W8H6-F1
#
_entry.id   AF-A0A5N6W8H6-F1
#
_cell.length_a   1.000
_cell.length_b   1.000
_cell.length_c   1.000
_cell.angle_alpha   90.00
_cell.angle_beta   90.00
_cell.angle_gamma   90.00
#
_symmetry.space_group_name_H-M   'P 1'
#
loop_
_entity.id
_entity.type
_entity.pdbx_description
1 polymer ?
#
loop_
_entity_poly.entity_id
_entity_poly.type
_entity_poly.pdbx_seq_one_letter_code
_entity_poly.pdbx_strand_id
1 'polypeptide(L)'
;MESISDPPPPYPESPISNTPEQETLPPTTLILSNKSIHTETAPSTPLYQVSQDISSLPQKFTSVKFERLETSAPIKIENKSTEPQKKHIFYLAHPAHAQYRKDVPAYYITSVSPGSLGNIRFQMSKSRFQKMEFRALLSPGKTMGDKPLFSEDAETVLFSAKMKWTGGWYRWTDARGMEVAFEGGKGERSKLVITASMNQDMNDALIALWVLRMCGMAAAHGVWKNGFRPREDVGSVGSSWCTWRWRLIAN
;
A
#
# COMPACT_ATOMS: atom_id res chain seq x y z
N MET A 1 25.22 72.04 -14.85
CA MET A 1 26.11 70.87 -14.73
C MET A 1 25.28 69.75 -14.13
N GLU A 2 25.21 68.66 -14.88
CA GLU A 2 24.16 67.64 -14.84
C GLU A 2 24.26 66.74 -13.60
N SER A 3 23.12 66.48 -12.96
CA SER A 3 22.98 65.52 -11.87
C SER A 3 22.89 64.13 -12.48
N ILE A 4 23.99 63.37 -12.45
CA ILE A 4 24.05 61.99 -12.92
C ILE A 4 23.36 61.13 -11.86
N SER A 5 22.15 60.66 -12.18
CA SER A 5 21.40 59.71 -11.38
C SER A 5 22.02 58.32 -11.56
N ASP A 6 22.68 57.80 -10.53
CA ASP A 6 23.13 56.41 -10.52
C ASP A 6 21.91 55.47 -10.57
N PRO A 7 21.91 54.46 -11.47
CA PRO A 7 20.87 53.44 -11.44
C PRO A 7 21.03 52.54 -10.21
N PRO A 8 19.92 52.07 -9.60
CA PRO A 8 19.98 51.18 -8.45
C PRO A 8 20.67 49.85 -8.82
N PRO A 9 21.35 49.20 -7.87
CA PRO A 9 22.06 47.95 -8.12
C PRO A 9 21.11 46.86 -8.63
N PRO A 10 21.53 46.00 -9.57
CA PRO A 10 20.71 44.90 -10.04
C PRO A 10 20.43 43.94 -8.87
N TYR A 11 19.16 43.70 -8.57
CA TYR A 11 18.77 42.66 -7.64
C TYR A 11 19.23 41.29 -8.18
N PRO A 12 19.83 40.42 -7.37
CA PRO A 12 20.11 39.06 -7.79
C PRO A 12 18.79 38.37 -8.12
N GLU A 13 18.61 37.99 -9.38
CA GLU A 13 17.54 37.08 -9.78
C GLU A 13 17.71 35.78 -8.98
N SER A 14 16.78 35.54 -8.06
CA SER A 14 16.64 34.24 -7.41
C SER A 14 16.56 33.18 -8.50
N PRO A 15 17.43 32.15 -8.51
CA PRO A 15 17.31 31.10 -9.50
C PRO A 15 15.93 30.46 -9.34
N ILE A 16 15.07 30.64 -10.34
CA ILE A 16 13.82 29.90 -10.48
C ILE A 16 14.24 28.44 -10.68
N SER A 17 14.36 27.72 -9.58
CA SER A 17 14.53 26.27 -9.57
C SER A 17 13.22 25.68 -10.11
N ASN A 18 13.17 25.46 -11.42
CA ASN A 18 12.15 24.64 -12.07
C ASN A 18 12.38 23.14 -11.79
N THR A 19 12.72 22.80 -10.55
CA THR A 19 12.69 21.43 -10.07
C THR A 19 11.32 21.24 -9.45
N PRO A 20 10.48 20.29 -9.89
CA PRO A 20 9.24 20.00 -9.19
C PRO A 20 9.62 19.61 -7.76
N GLU A 21 9.42 20.51 -6.82
CA GLU A 21 9.57 20.21 -5.39
C GLU A 21 8.67 19.00 -5.15
N GLN A 22 9.29 17.84 -4.87
CA GLN A 22 8.53 16.66 -4.48
C GLN A 22 7.82 17.03 -3.18
N GLU A 23 6.54 17.39 -3.30
CA GLU A 23 5.72 17.85 -2.18
C GLU A 23 5.76 16.78 -1.09
N THR A 24 6.47 17.10 0.00
CA THR A 24 6.61 16.21 1.15
C THR A 24 5.38 16.37 2.03
N LEU A 25 4.61 15.30 2.15
CA LEU A 25 3.42 15.28 2.99
C LEU A 25 3.80 15.17 4.48
N PRO A 26 3.09 15.87 5.37
CA PRO A 26 3.31 15.75 6.81
C PRO A 26 2.84 14.39 7.35
N PRO A 27 3.30 13.99 8.54
CA PRO A 27 2.76 12.84 9.26
C PRO A 27 1.24 12.96 9.42
N THR A 28 0.51 11.87 9.22
CA THR A 28 -0.96 11.89 9.25
C THR A 28 -1.53 10.59 9.76
N THR A 29 -2.75 10.66 10.27
CA THR A 29 -3.49 9.46 10.65
C THR A 29 -4.63 9.19 9.69
N LEU A 30 -4.69 7.96 9.20
CA LEU A 30 -5.67 7.49 8.25
C LEU A 30 -6.57 6.43 8.87
N ILE A 31 -7.85 6.47 8.54
CA ILE A 31 -8.86 5.51 8.96
C ILE A 31 -9.50 4.94 7.70
N LEU A 32 -9.47 3.61 7.58
CA LEU A 32 -10.20 2.90 6.53
C LEU A 32 -11.62 2.63 7.00
N SER A 33 -12.60 3.01 6.19
CA SER A 33 -14.02 2.72 6.40
C SER A 33 -14.63 2.23 5.08
N ASN A 34 -14.96 0.93 5.04
CA ASN A 34 -15.47 0.23 3.86
C ASN A 34 -14.53 0.35 2.64
N LYS A 35 -14.82 1.30 1.75
CA LYS A 35 -14.12 1.56 0.49
C LYS A 35 -13.30 2.84 0.49
N SER A 36 -13.38 3.64 1.54
CA SER A 36 -12.81 4.99 1.58
C SER A 36 -11.82 5.13 2.73
N ILE A 37 -10.74 5.86 2.49
CA ILE A 37 -9.70 6.14 3.47
C ILE A 37 -9.76 7.62 3.80
N HIS A 38 -9.94 7.93 5.07
CA HIS A 38 -10.17 9.27 5.57
C HIS A 38 -9.06 9.72 6.52
N THR A 39 -8.86 11.03 6.63
CA THR A 39 -8.10 11.60 7.75
C THR A 39 -8.88 11.47 9.05
N GLU A 40 -8.17 11.20 10.15
CA GLU A 40 -8.76 11.26 11.50
C GLU A 40 -9.07 12.71 11.92
N THR A 41 -8.30 13.69 11.43
CA THR A 41 -8.49 15.11 11.73
C THR A 41 -9.85 15.60 11.22
N ALA A 42 -10.53 16.43 12.02
CA ALA A 42 -11.79 17.07 11.65
C ALA A 42 -11.55 18.36 10.82
N PRO A 43 -12.29 18.59 9.72
CA PRO A 43 -13.31 17.71 9.14
C PRO A 43 -12.69 16.48 8.48
N SER A 44 -13.32 15.31 8.67
CA SER A 44 -12.82 14.05 8.09
C SER A 44 -13.01 14.05 6.57
N THR A 45 -11.91 14.22 5.85
CA THR A 45 -11.90 14.29 4.39
C THR A 45 -11.45 12.95 3.81
N PRO A 46 -12.16 12.40 2.81
CA PRO A 46 -11.70 11.20 2.12
C PRO A 46 -10.52 11.57 1.21
N LEU A 47 -9.41 10.84 1.34
CA LEU A 47 -8.21 11.04 0.53
C LEU A 47 -8.02 9.96 -0.53
N TYR A 48 -8.45 8.73 -0.24
CA TYR A 48 -8.30 7.60 -1.15
C TYR A 48 -9.57 6.76 -1.17
N GLN A 49 -9.74 6.04 -2.28
CA GLN A 49 -10.85 5.13 -2.50
C GLN A 49 -10.36 3.84 -3.16
N VAL A 50 -10.99 2.73 -2.78
CA VAL A 50 -10.86 1.44 -3.45
C VAL A 50 -12.14 1.05 -4.17
N SER A 51 -12.02 0.36 -5.31
CA SER A 51 -13.19 -0.02 -6.11
C SER A 51 -14.12 -1.04 -5.43
N GLN A 52 -13.58 -1.85 -4.50
CA GLN A 52 -14.30 -2.93 -3.82
C GLN A 52 -14.11 -2.84 -2.32
N ASP A 53 -15.11 -3.27 -1.56
CA ASP A 53 -15.04 -3.28 -0.11
C ASP A 53 -14.11 -4.41 0.33
N ILE A 54 -13.12 -4.06 1.15
CA ILE A 54 -12.05 -4.96 1.61
C ILE A 54 -12.63 -6.09 2.47
N SER A 55 -13.75 -5.84 3.17
CA SER A 55 -14.45 -6.84 3.98
C SER A 55 -15.23 -7.87 3.17
N SER A 56 -15.62 -7.52 1.93
CA SER A 56 -16.43 -8.37 1.05
C SER A 56 -15.63 -8.95 -0.12
N LEU A 57 -14.29 -8.88 -0.08
CA LEU A 57 -13.47 -9.36 -1.18
C LEU A 57 -13.60 -10.88 -1.34
N PRO A 58 -13.90 -11.37 -2.55
CA PRO A 58 -13.97 -12.79 -2.79
C PRO A 58 -12.57 -13.42 -2.64
N GLN A 59 -12.53 -14.71 -2.29
CA GLN A 59 -11.31 -15.51 -2.20
C GLN A 59 -10.45 -15.45 -3.48
N LYS A 60 -11.04 -15.10 -4.63
CA LYS A 60 -10.42 -15.00 -5.96
C LYS A 60 -10.37 -13.55 -6.49
N PHE A 61 -10.11 -12.55 -5.64
CA PHE A 61 -10.06 -11.17 -6.12
C PHE A 61 -8.89 -10.99 -7.10
N THR A 62 -9.16 -10.75 -8.39
CA THR A 62 -8.10 -10.67 -9.40
C THR A 62 -7.33 -9.35 -9.31
N SER A 63 -8.03 -8.24 -9.12
CA SER A 63 -7.43 -6.94 -8.83
C SER A 63 -8.47 -5.94 -8.27
N VAL A 64 -8.01 -4.97 -7.48
CA VAL A 64 -8.78 -3.84 -6.96
C VAL A 64 -8.13 -2.55 -7.41
N LYS A 65 -8.91 -1.58 -7.88
CA LYS A 65 -8.39 -0.25 -8.22
C LYS A 65 -8.18 0.56 -6.96
N PHE A 66 -7.03 1.22 -6.86
CA PHE A 66 -6.69 2.15 -5.80
C PHE A 66 -6.57 3.56 -6.39
N GLU A 67 -7.43 4.46 -5.92
CA GLU A 67 -7.62 5.80 -6.46
C GLU A 67 -7.38 6.83 -5.36
N ARG A 68 -6.73 7.95 -5.71
CA ARG A 68 -6.61 9.13 -4.86
C ARG A 68 -7.65 10.16 -5.28
N LEU A 69 -8.27 10.80 -4.31
CA LEU A 69 -9.21 11.89 -4.53
C LEU A 69 -8.44 13.20 -4.54
N GLU A 70 -8.37 13.82 -5.71
CA GLU A 70 -7.77 15.14 -5.86
C GLU A 70 -8.83 16.19 -5.53
N THR A 71 -8.53 17.02 -4.52
CA THR A 71 -9.36 18.18 -4.22
C THR A 71 -8.96 19.26 -5.20
N SER A 72 -9.76 19.46 -6.26
CA SER A 72 -9.56 20.60 -7.14
C SER A 72 -9.71 21.87 -6.31
N ALA A 73 -8.67 22.71 -6.32
CA ALA A 73 -8.81 24.08 -5.84
C ALA A 73 -9.99 24.73 -6.59
N PRO A 74 -10.83 25.55 -5.93
CA PRO A 74 -11.98 26.15 -6.58
C PRO A 74 -11.48 27.20 -7.59
N ILE A 75 -11.15 26.75 -8.80
CA ILE A 75 -11.07 27.62 -9.95
C ILE A 75 -12.53 27.99 -10.25
N LYS A 76 -12.83 29.23 -9.91
CA LYS A 76 -14.12 29.90 -10.03
C LYS A 76 -14.61 29.88 -11.48
N ILE A 77 -15.22 28.77 -11.93
CA ILE A 77 -16.02 28.72 -13.15
C ILE A 77 -17.29 27.94 -12.83
N GLU A 78 -18.40 28.66 -12.94
CA GLU A 78 -19.77 28.22 -12.83
C GLU A 78 -20.05 26.88 -13.52
N ASN A 79 -20.82 26.04 -12.81
CA ASN A 79 -21.66 24.98 -13.33
C ASN A 79 -20.96 23.81 -14.04
N LYS A 80 -20.53 22.79 -13.28
CA LYS A 80 -20.91 21.36 -13.42
C LYS A 80 -20.50 20.59 -12.15
N SER A 81 -21.34 19.64 -11.73
CA SER A 81 -21.20 18.75 -10.56
C SER A 81 -19.76 18.59 -10.02
N THR A 82 -19.51 19.10 -8.81
CA THR A 82 -18.23 19.03 -8.10
C THR A 82 -17.99 17.63 -7.52
N GLU A 83 -17.93 16.60 -8.36
CA GLU A 83 -17.37 15.32 -7.91
C GLU A 83 -15.84 15.45 -7.83
N PRO A 84 -15.21 15.02 -6.72
CA PRO A 84 -13.76 15.07 -6.59
C PRO A 84 -13.11 14.23 -7.69
N GLN A 85 -12.09 14.79 -8.35
CA GLN A 85 -11.41 14.12 -9.45
C GLN A 85 -10.66 12.91 -8.90
N LYS A 86 -10.94 11.72 -9.45
CA LYS A 86 -10.29 10.48 -9.02
C LYS A 86 -9.09 10.21 -9.91
N LYS A 87 -7.91 10.18 -9.30
CA LYS A 87 -6.68 9.74 -9.95
C LYS A 87 -6.44 8.28 -9.64
N HIS A 88 -6.51 7.44 -10.65
CA HIS A 88 -6.17 6.03 -10.52
C HIS A 88 -4.65 5.85 -10.49
N ILE A 89 -4.12 5.33 -9.38
CA ILE A 89 -2.68 5.23 -9.16
C ILE A 89 -2.22 3.78 -9.37
N PHE A 90 -2.91 2.83 -8.73
CA PHE A 90 -2.47 1.44 -8.67
C PHE A 90 -3.60 0.44 -8.90
N TYR A 91 -3.22 -0.76 -9.33
CA TYR A 91 -4.02 -1.96 -9.13
C TYR A 91 -3.39 -2.82 -8.03
N LEU A 92 -4.20 -3.21 -7.04
CA LEU A 92 -3.85 -4.15 -5.98
C LEU A 92 -4.30 -5.55 -6.42
N ALA A 93 -3.36 -6.46 -6.68
CA ALA A 93 -3.63 -7.74 -7.32
C ALA A 93 -3.34 -8.93 -6.41
N HIS A 94 -4.22 -9.95 -6.52
CA HIS A 94 -4.03 -11.29 -5.98
C HIS A 94 -4.53 -12.31 -7.01
N PRO A 95 -3.66 -12.77 -7.94
CA PRO A 95 -4.10 -13.68 -8.99
C PRO A 95 -4.81 -14.91 -8.41
N ALA A 96 -5.89 -15.35 -9.04
CA ALA A 96 -6.49 -16.63 -8.70
C ALA A 96 -5.43 -17.73 -8.82
N HIS A 97 -5.38 -18.64 -7.84
CA HIS A 97 -4.38 -19.70 -7.78
C HIS A 97 -2.93 -19.21 -7.64
N ALA A 98 -2.72 -17.97 -7.19
CA ALA A 98 -1.44 -17.35 -6.89
C ALA A 98 -0.45 -18.28 -6.15
N GLN A 99 -0.94 -19.08 -5.20
CA GLN A 99 -0.12 -20.02 -4.43
C GLN A 99 0.53 -21.14 -5.26
N TYR A 100 0.02 -21.40 -6.47
CA TYR A 100 0.53 -22.43 -7.39
C TYR A 100 1.34 -21.84 -8.55
N ARG A 101 1.33 -20.50 -8.70
CA ARG A 101 2.07 -19.81 -9.76
C ARG A 101 3.49 -19.51 -9.30
N LYS A 102 4.46 -19.76 -10.18
CA LYS A 102 5.88 -19.43 -9.97
C LYS A 102 6.31 -18.19 -10.75
N ASP A 103 5.51 -17.79 -11.73
CA ASP A 103 5.80 -16.70 -12.67
C ASP A 103 5.38 -15.33 -12.15
N VAL A 104 4.44 -15.27 -11.21
CA VAL A 104 3.96 -14.03 -10.59
C VAL A 104 3.83 -14.18 -9.07
N PRO A 105 4.16 -13.14 -8.29
CA PRO A 105 4.01 -13.17 -6.85
C PRO A 105 2.54 -13.26 -6.45
N ALA A 106 2.29 -13.81 -5.26
CA ALA A 106 0.92 -14.02 -4.80
C ALA A 106 0.17 -12.72 -4.52
N TYR A 107 0.86 -11.66 -4.10
CA TYR A 107 0.30 -10.35 -3.83
C TYR A 107 1.24 -9.30 -4.41
N TYR A 108 0.68 -8.37 -5.18
CA TYR A 108 1.47 -7.29 -5.75
C TYR A 108 0.61 -6.08 -6.11
N ILE A 109 1.30 -4.97 -6.37
CA ILE A 109 0.75 -3.71 -6.83
C ILE A 109 1.34 -3.45 -8.21
N THR A 110 0.50 -3.05 -9.16
CA THR A 110 0.98 -2.55 -10.45
C THR A 110 0.62 -1.09 -10.62
N SER A 111 1.55 -0.34 -11.20
CA SER A 111 1.29 1.04 -11.58
C SER A 111 0.54 1.13 -12.90
N VAL A 112 -0.30 2.16 -12.99
CA VAL A 112 -1.04 2.52 -14.19
C VAL A 112 -0.23 3.40 -15.15
N SER A 113 0.77 4.14 -14.64
CA SER A 113 1.46 5.18 -15.43
C SER A 113 2.99 5.07 -15.39
N PRO A 114 3.69 5.31 -16.53
CA PRO A 114 5.16 5.28 -16.60
C PRO A 114 5.90 6.32 -15.75
N GLY A 115 5.19 7.32 -15.21
CA GLY A 115 5.76 8.36 -14.33
C GLY A 115 5.61 8.09 -12.83
N SER A 116 5.05 6.94 -12.44
CA SER A 116 4.90 6.56 -11.04
C SER A 116 6.16 5.89 -10.46
N LEU A 117 6.13 5.64 -9.15
CA LEU A 117 7.13 4.83 -8.44
C LEU A 117 7.50 3.50 -9.13
N GLY A 118 6.51 2.72 -9.59
CA GLY A 118 6.72 1.43 -10.24
C GLY A 118 5.78 0.32 -9.74
N ASN A 119 6.07 -0.93 -10.14
CA ASN A 119 5.36 -2.10 -9.65
C ASN A 119 5.97 -2.57 -8.31
N ILE A 120 5.14 -3.03 -7.37
CA ILE A 120 5.59 -3.46 -6.05
C ILE A 120 5.16 -4.90 -5.78
N ARG A 121 6.14 -5.77 -5.54
CA ARG A 121 5.92 -7.15 -5.10
C ARG A 121 5.76 -7.19 -3.59
N PHE A 122 4.75 -7.89 -3.09
CA PHE A 122 4.51 -8.03 -1.65
C PHE A 122 4.83 -9.44 -1.18
N GLN A 123 6.01 -9.61 -0.59
CA GLN A 123 6.48 -10.88 -0.07
C GLN A 123 6.04 -11.08 1.38
N MET A 124 5.58 -12.29 1.65
CA MET A 124 5.15 -12.75 2.96
C MET A 124 6.11 -13.83 3.46
N SER A 125 6.65 -13.67 4.66
CA SER A 125 7.51 -14.66 5.28
C SER A 125 7.18 -14.85 6.75
N LYS A 126 7.47 -16.04 7.28
CA LYS A 126 7.44 -16.30 8.71
C LYS A 126 8.84 -16.07 9.27
N SER A 127 8.96 -15.17 10.23
CA SER A 127 10.20 -14.99 10.98
C SER A 127 10.54 -16.24 11.79
N ARG A 128 11.79 -16.31 12.29
CA ARG A 128 12.27 -17.37 13.18
C ARG A 128 11.41 -17.58 14.43
N PHE A 129 10.63 -16.57 14.83
CA PHE A 129 9.73 -16.61 15.97
C PHE A 129 8.25 -16.84 15.57
N GLN A 130 8.00 -17.42 14.39
CA GLN A 130 6.65 -17.66 13.84
C GLN A 130 5.79 -16.39 13.64
N LYS A 131 6.37 -15.20 13.76
CA LYS A 131 5.68 -13.94 13.47
C LYS A 131 5.69 -13.68 11.97
N MET A 132 4.55 -13.26 11.45
CA MET A 132 4.42 -12.87 10.05
C MET A 132 5.18 -11.57 9.79
N GLU A 133 6.05 -11.58 8.79
CA GLU A 133 6.75 -10.41 8.28
C GLU A 133 6.37 -10.19 6.82
N PHE A 134 6.32 -8.92 6.44
CA PHE A 134 5.99 -8.51 5.08
C PHE A 134 7.11 -7.63 4.53
N ARG A 135 7.45 -7.82 3.26
CA ARG A 135 8.41 -6.99 2.53
C ARG A 135 7.80 -6.53 1.21
N ALA A 136 7.82 -5.23 0.99
CA ALA A 136 7.46 -4.60 -0.28
C ALA A 136 8.73 -4.37 -1.08
N LEU A 137 8.84 -5.03 -2.24
CA LEU A 137 9.96 -4.88 -3.17
C LEU A 137 9.50 -4.08 -4.38
N LEU A 138 10.10 -2.92 -4.58
CA LEU A 138 9.83 -2.03 -5.70
C LEU A 138 10.64 -2.46 -6.92
N SER A 139 9.99 -2.63 -8.06
CA SER A 139 10.58 -2.61 -9.40
C SER A 139 10.37 -1.20 -10.00
N PRO A 140 11.37 -0.30 -9.94
CA PRO A 140 11.19 1.10 -10.32
C PRO A 140 10.82 1.26 -11.80
N GLY A 141 9.94 2.23 -12.10
CA GLY A 141 9.55 2.57 -13.48
C GLY A 141 8.73 1.51 -14.22
N LYS A 142 8.42 0.37 -13.58
CA LYS A 142 7.55 -0.67 -14.14
C LYS A 142 6.08 -0.31 -14.01
N THR A 143 5.30 -0.75 -14.98
CA THR A 143 3.85 -0.53 -15.11
C THR A 143 3.13 -1.87 -15.35
N MET A 144 1.80 -1.85 -15.34
CA MET A 144 0.98 -3.02 -15.66
C MET A 144 1.21 -3.55 -17.08
N GLY A 145 1.67 -2.72 -18.02
CA GLY A 145 1.91 -3.12 -19.41
C GLY A 145 3.23 -3.86 -19.64
N ASP A 146 4.15 -3.82 -18.67
CA ASP A 146 5.51 -4.32 -18.86
C ASP A 146 5.61 -5.85 -18.77
N LYS A 147 6.51 -6.40 -19.59
CA LYS A 147 6.86 -7.83 -19.58
C LYS A 147 8.38 -7.98 -19.54
N PRO A 148 8.96 -8.54 -18.46
CA PRO A 148 8.30 -9.00 -17.23
C PRO A 148 7.76 -7.83 -16.39
N LEU A 149 6.72 -8.12 -15.59
CA LEU A 149 6.08 -7.16 -14.67
C LEU A 149 7.03 -6.70 -13.55
N PHE A 150 7.98 -7.55 -13.17
CA PHE A 150 8.95 -7.31 -12.12
C PHE A 150 10.36 -7.55 -12.68
N SER A 151 11.34 -6.83 -12.15
CA SER A 151 12.74 -6.99 -12.50
C SER A 151 13.51 -7.38 -11.26
N GLU A 152 13.64 -8.68 -10.99
CA GLU A 152 14.21 -9.20 -9.73
C GLU A 152 15.61 -8.65 -9.44
N ASP A 153 16.42 -8.46 -10.48
CA ASP A 153 17.78 -7.92 -10.38
C ASP A 153 17.83 -6.43 -9.98
N ALA A 154 16.73 -5.70 -10.17
CA ALA A 154 16.60 -4.28 -9.89
C ALA A 154 15.60 -4.00 -8.74
N GLU A 155 15.10 -5.04 -8.06
CA GLU A 155 14.16 -4.89 -6.97
C GLU A 155 14.84 -4.28 -5.74
N THR A 156 14.28 -3.18 -5.23
CA THR A 156 14.73 -2.55 -3.98
C THR A 156 13.67 -2.68 -2.90
N VAL A 157 14.07 -2.90 -1.66
CA VAL A 157 13.12 -2.89 -0.53
C VAL A 157 12.56 -1.47 -0.37
N LEU A 158 11.24 -1.33 -0.50
CA LEU A 158 10.54 -0.07 -0.30
C LEU A 158 10.13 0.09 1.16
N PHE A 159 9.40 -0.90 1.66
CA PHE A 159 8.92 -0.96 3.05
C PHE A 159 8.96 -2.39 3.58
N SER A 160 9.09 -2.51 4.90
CA SER A 160 8.92 -3.77 5.62
C SER A 160 7.91 -3.60 6.75
N ALA A 161 6.99 -4.56 6.89
CA ALA A 161 6.02 -4.59 7.98
C ALA A 161 6.30 -5.76 8.94
N LYS A 162 6.41 -5.49 10.23
CA LYS A 162 6.66 -6.50 11.27
C LYS A 162 5.67 -6.37 12.41
N MET A 163 5.17 -7.50 12.90
CA MET A 163 4.23 -7.51 14.02
C MET A 163 4.94 -7.20 15.34
N LYS A 164 4.43 -6.22 16.08
CA LYS A 164 4.94 -5.83 17.40
C LYS A 164 4.66 -6.94 18.42
N TRP A 165 5.64 -7.18 19.30
CA TRP A 165 5.56 -8.21 20.35
C TRP A 165 4.41 -7.98 21.34
N THR A 166 4.10 -6.71 21.63
CA THR A 166 2.98 -6.29 22.47
C THR A 166 1.89 -5.67 21.61
N GLY A 167 0.72 -6.30 21.56
CA GLY A 167 -0.49 -5.74 20.95
C GLY A 167 -0.86 -6.25 19.56
N GLY A 168 -0.02 -7.04 18.87
CA GLY A 168 -0.39 -7.68 17.60
C GLY A 168 -0.51 -6.74 16.40
N TRP A 169 -0.03 -5.50 16.50
CA TRP A 169 -0.13 -4.48 15.44
C TRP A 169 1.14 -4.47 14.59
N TYR A 170 1.03 -4.07 13.33
CA TYR A 170 2.17 -4.01 12.41
C TYR A 170 2.88 -2.66 12.49
N ARG A 171 4.20 -2.71 12.53
CA ARG A 171 5.08 -1.57 12.35
C ARG A 171 5.64 -1.58 10.94
N TRP A 172 5.53 -0.46 10.25
CA TRP A 172 6.07 -0.24 8.93
C TRP A 172 7.39 0.52 9.03
N THR A 173 8.38 0.02 8.31
CA THR A 173 9.73 0.55 8.27
C THR A 173 10.16 0.79 6.83
N ASP A 174 10.96 1.83 6.59
CA ASP A 174 11.57 2.10 5.28
C ASP A 174 12.71 1.12 4.94
N ALA A 175 13.36 1.34 3.79
CA ALA A 175 14.54 0.60 3.35
C ALA A 175 15.72 0.65 4.35
N ARG A 176 15.80 1.69 5.18
CA ARG A 176 16.84 1.90 6.19
C ARG A 176 16.48 1.27 7.54
N GLY A 177 15.29 0.70 7.66
CA GLY A 177 14.76 0.13 8.90
C GLY A 177 14.18 1.17 9.86
N MET A 178 14.04 2.44 9.43
CA MET A 178 13.45 3.50 10.22
C MET A 178 11.92 3.38 10.21
N GLU A 179 11.28 3.56 11.37
CA GLU A 179 9.82 3.50 11.46
C GLU A 179 9.19 4.68 10.70
N VAL A 180 8.29 4.36 9.78
CA VAL A 180 7.55 5.36 8.98
C VAL A 180 6.05 5.37 9.27
N ALA A 181 5.52 4.26 9.77
CA ALA A 181 4.15 4.15 10.19
C ALA A 181 3.93 2.96 11.13
N PHE A 182 2.79 2.93 11.80
CA PHE A 182 2.29 1.76 12.50
C PHE A 182 0.79 1.63 12.33
N GLU A 183 0.30 0.40 12.29
CA GLU A 183 -1.12 0.10 12.31
C GLU A 183 -1.67 0.36 13.71
N GLY A 184 -2.85 0.97 13.74
CA GLY A 184 -3.55 1.46 14.91
C GLY A 184 -4.99 0.93 15.00
N GLY A 185 -5.61 1.07 16.17
CA GLY A 185 -7.06 0.92 16.37
C GLY A 185 -7.47 -0.21 17.32
N LYS A 186 -8.31 0.12 18.30
CA LYS A 186 -8.99 -0.87 19.17
C LYS A 186 -10.44 -0.99 18.68
N GLY A 187 -10.83 -2.13 18.11
CA GLY A 187 -12.20 -2.38 17.63
C GLY A 187 -12.33 -2.58 16.11
N GLU A 188 -13.45 -2.16 15.53
CA GLU A 188 -13.85 -2.41 14.13
C GLU A 188 -13.15 -1.55 13.06
N ARG A 189 -12.49 -0.45 13.45
CA ARG A 189 -11.89 0.48 12.48
C ARG A 189 -10.38 0.25 12.35
N SER A 190 -9.95 -0.07 11.14
CA SER A 190 -8.53 -0.20 10.81
C SER A 190 -7.92 1.18 10.64
N LYS A 191 -6.87 1.49 11.42
CA LYS A 191 -6.18 2.78 11.40
C LYS A 191 -4.72 2.59 11.00
N LEU A 192 -4.18 3.55 10.26
CA LEU A 192 -2.76 3.64 9.91
C LEU A 192 -2.24 5.00 10.37
N VAL A 193 -1.24 5.00 11.24
CA VAL A 193 -0.59 6.23 11.71
C VAL A 193 0.74 6.36 10.99
N ILE A 194 0.82 7.32 10.07
CA ILE A 194 2.05 7.67 9.37
C ILE A 194 2.80 8.68 10.22
N THR A 195 4.03 8.35 10.62
CA THR A 195 4.84 9.13 11.55
C THR A 195 5.96 9.90 10.86
N ALA A 196 6.37 9.47 9.66
CA ALA A 196 7.41 10.13 8.88
C ALA A 196 6.82 11.02 7.78
N SER A 197 7.45 12.17 7.53
CA SER A 197 7.18 12.96 6.34
C SER A 197 7.76 12.25 5.11
N MET A 198 6.96 12.12 4.06
CA MET A 198 7.35 11.41 2.83
C MET A 198 6.72 12.08 1.62
N ASN A 199 7.33 11.91 0.44
CA ASN A 199 6.72 12.39 -0.80
C ASN A 199 5.41 11.65 -1.09
N GLN A 200 4.60 12.25 -1.95
CA GLN A 200 3.28 11.73 -2.31
C GLN A 200 3.33 10.27 -2.81
N ASP A 201 4.28 9.92 -3.68
CA ASP A 201 4.36 8.57 -4.27
C ASP A 201 4.66 7.49 -3.22
N MET A 202 5.53 7.79 -2.26
CA MET A 202 5.84 6.91 -1.13
C MET A 202 4.62 6.74 -0.22
N ASN A 203 3.87 7.82 -0.01
CA ASN A 203 2.64 7.79 0.79
C ASN A 203 1.57 6.93 0.13
N ASP A 204 1.32 7.17 -1.17
CA ASP A 204 0.37 6.39 -1.98
C ASP A 204 0.73 4.90 -1.95
N ALA A 205 2.01 4.56 -2.10
CA ALA A 205 2.50 3.19 -2.04
C ALA A 205 2.31 2.55 -0.65
N LEU A 206 2.62 3.27 0.43
CA LEU A 206 2.46 2.77 1.81
C LEU A 206 0.99 2.48 2.13
N ILE A 207 0.08 3.39 1.77
CA ILE A 207 -1.36 3.22 1.99
C ILE A 207 -1.89 2.05 1.14
N ALA A 208 -1.49 1.97 -0.12
CA ALA A 208 -1.85 0.86 -1.01
C ALA A 208 -1.38 -0.50 -0.48
N LEU A 209 -0.17 -0.56 0.10
CA LEU A 209 0.37 -1.77 0.74
C LEU A 209 -0.41 -2.15 2.00
N TRP A 210 -0.76 -1.17 2.83
CA TRP A 210 -1.60 -1.38 4.01
C TRP A 210 -2.96 -1.98 3.62
N VAL A 211 -3.60 -1.42 2.60
CA VAL A 211 -4.84 -1.97 2.04
C VAL A 211 -4.65 -3.39 1.53
N LEU A 212 -3.64 -3.63 0.69
CA LEU A 212 -3.36 -4.96 0.12
C LEU A 212 -3.14 -6.01 1.21
N ARG A 213 -2.47 -5.65 2.31
CA ARG A 213 -2.29 -6.51 3.49
C ARG A 213 -3.63 -6.90 4.12
N MET A 214 -4.53 -5.93 4.31
CA MET A 214 -5.86 -6.19 4.87
C MET A 214 -6.70 -7.08 3.94
N CYS A 215 -6.61 -6.88 2.63
CA CYS A 215 -7.24 -7.77 1.64
C CYS A 215 -6.73 -9.21 1.77
N GLY A 216 -5.42 -9.40 1.90
CA GLY A 216 -4.82 -10.73 2.09
C GLY A 216 -5.28 -11.42 3.38
N MET A 217 -5.40 -10.67 4.48
CA MET A 217 -5.90 -11.19 5.75
C MET A 217 -7.39 -11.56 5.68
N ALA A 218 -8.24 -10.73 5.06
CA ALA A 218 -9.65 -11.00 4.89
C ALA A 218 -9.89 -12.26 4.04
N ALA A 219 -9.15 -12.40 2.94
CA ALA A 219 -9.19 -13.61 2.10
C ALA A 219 -8.77 -14.86 2.90
N ALA A 220 -7.70 -14.78 3.70
CA ALA A 220 -7.26 -15.88 4.55
C ALA A 220 -8.27 -16.22 5.68
N HIS A 221 -8.98 -15.24 6.23
CA HIS A 221 -10.02 -15.48 7.24
C HIS A 221 -11.30 -16.06 6.62
N GLY A 222 -11.62 -15.70 5.37
CA GLY A 222 -12.67 -16.34 4.57
C GLY A 222 -12.39 -17.82 4.29
N VAL A 223 -11.12 -18.19 4.14
CA VAL A 223 -10.68 -19.60 4.05
C VAL A 223 -11.02 -20.38 5.33
N TRP A 224 -10.96 -19.73 6.50
CA TRP A 224 -11.32 -20.36 7.78
C TRP A 224 -12.83 -20.44 8.01
N LYS A 225 -13.63 -19.49 7.49
CA LYS A 225 -15.10 -19.54 7.61
C LYS A 225 -15.78 -20.47 6.60
N ASN A 226 -15.25 -20.60 5.39
CA ASN A 226 -15.93 -21.30 4.28
C ASN A 226 -15.27 -22.59 3.80
N GLY A 227 -14.23 -23.10 4.49
CA GLY A 227 -13.65 -24.37 4.08
C GLY A 227 -12.52 -24.86 4.96
N PHE A 228 -12.84 -25.30 6.18
CA PHE A 228 -12.19 -26.42 6.87
C PHE A 228 -12.96 -26.66 8.18
N ARG A 229 -13.92 -27.61 8.18
CA ARG A 229 -14.26 -28.27 9.45
C ARG A 229 -13.11 -29.22 9.75
N PRO A 230 -12.44 -29.15 10.90
CA PRO A 230 -11.70 -30.30 11.39
C PRO A 230 -12.72 -31.43 11.51
N ARG A 231 -12.53 -32.51 10.76
CA ARG A 231 -13.19 -33.76 11.12
C ARG A 231 -12.50 -34.21 12.39
N GLU A 232 -13.16 -33.98 13.53
CA GLU A 232 -12.80 -34.62 14.79
C GLU A 232 -13.06 -36.11 14.63
N ASP A 233 -12.10 -36.85 14.08
CA ASP A 233 -12.03 -38.28 14.30
C ASP A 233 -11.24 -38.50 15.59
N VAL A 234 -11.99 -38.96 16.59
CA VAL A 234 -11.53 -39.43 17.90
C VAL A 234 -10.35 -40.39 17.72
N GLY A 235 -9.21 -40.08 18.35
CA GLY A 235 -8.06 -40.98 18.33
C GLY A 235 -6.85 -40.38 19.04
N SER A 236 -6.57 -40.91 20.23
CA SER A 236 -5.55 -40.48 21.18
C SER A 236 -4.10 -40.79 20.74
N VAL A 237 -3.16 -40.11 21.43
CA VAL A 237 -1.74 -40.42 21.65
C VAL A 237 -0.73 -39.99 20.58
N GLY A 238 0.20 -39.13 21.00
CA GLY A 238 1.58 -39.18 20.54
C GLY A 238 2.11 -37.88 19.92
N SER A 239 2.88 -37.14 20.72
CA SER A 239 3.80 -36.10 20.29
C SER A 239 4.64 -36.54 19.09
N SER A 240 4.88 -35.66 18.11
CA SER A 240 6.15 -35.48 17.37
C SER A 240 5.94 -35.05 15.90
N TRP A 241 6.36 -33.81 15.61
CA TRP A 241 6.93 -33.31 14.35
C TRP A 241 5.98 -33.12 13.14
N CYS A 242 5.62 -31.86 12.85
CA CYS A 242 5.04 -31.47 11.56
C CYS A 242 6.08 -30.78 10.66
N THR A 243 6.91 -31.60 10.01
CA THR A 243 7.43 -31.27 8.67
C THR A 243 6.30 -31.50 7.67
N TRP A 244 5.75 -30.44 7.07
CA TRP A 244 4.71 -30.57 6.05
C TRP A 244 5.33 -31.04 4.72
N ARG A 245 5.24 -32.34 4.44
CA ARG A 245 5.47 -32.94 3.12
C ARG A 245 4.10 -33.25 2.51
N TRP A 246 3.78 -32.62 1.38
CA TRP A 246 2.52 -32.78 0.67
C TRP A 246 2.45 -34.14 -0.05
N ARG A 247 1.32 -34.85 0.07
CA ARG A 247 0.92 -35.91 -0.86
C ARG A 247 -0.16 -35.38 -1.79
N LEU A 248 0.09 -35.46 -3.09
CA LEU A 248 -0.93 -35.33 -4.13
C LEU A 248 -1.85 -36.54 -4.04
N ILE A 249 -3.15 -36.31 -3.89
CA ILE A 249 -4.16 -37.30 -4.28
C ILE A 249 -4.62 -36.85 -5.66
N ALA A 250 -4.13 -37.52 -6.69
CA ALA A 250 -4.76 -37.54 -8.00
C ALA A 250 -5.99 -38.46 -7.93
N ASN A 251 -7.01 -38.15 -8.73
CA ASN A 251 -8.27 -38.91 -8.87
C ASN A 251 -8.06 -40.42 -8.93
#